data_AF-A0A223ZTT9-F1
#
_entry.id   AF-A0A223ZTT9-F1
#
_cell.length_a   1.000
_cell.length_b   1.000
_cell.length_c   1.000
_cell.angle_alpha   90.00
_cell.angle_beta   90.00
_cell.angle_gamma   90.00
#
_symmetry.space_group_name_H-M   'P 1'
#
loop_
_entity.id
_entity.type
_entity.pdbx_description
1 polymer ?
#
loop_
_entity_poly.entity_id
_entity_poly.type
_entity_poly.pdbx_seq_one_letter_code
_entity_poly.pdbx_strand_id
1 'polypeptide(L)'
;DTQPGVDMIIGPGTEIISCEGNVVTAGGIDSHIHFICPQQLEEALASGVTTMMGGGTGPATGPFATTCTPGPWNIERMLQAADAFAMNLGFLGKGNASLPAALHEQINAGVIGLKL
;
A
#
# COMPACT_ATOMS: atom_id res chain seq x y z
N ASP A 1 -35.23 -13.58 12.71
CA ASP A 1 -36.65 -13.31 12.99
C ASP A 1 -37.05 -13.47 14.46
N THR A 2 -36.41 -14.40 15.19
CA THR A 2 -36.84 -14.85 16.54
C THR A 2 -35.88 -14.50 17.68
N GLN A 3 -34.66 -14.04 17.38
CA GLN A 3 -33.66 -13.68 18.39
C GLN A 3 -33.78 -12.20 18.78
N PRO A 4 -33.72 -11.84 20.08
CA PRO A 4 -33.73 -10.45 20.52
C PRO A 4 -32.36 -9.77 20.29
N GLY A 5 -32.36 -8.45 20.06
CA GLY A 5 -31.15 -7.63 20.05
C GLY A 5 -30.20 -7.84 18.87
N VAL A 6 -30.70 -8.30 17.73
CA VAL A 6 -29.91 -8.53 16.51
C VAL A 6 -29.89 -7.27 15.63
N ASP A 7 -28.72 -6.64 15.53
CA ASP A 7 -28.47 -5.49 14.63
C ASP A 7 -27.69 -5.88 13.35
N MET A 8 -27.14 -7.09 13.30
CA MET A 8 -26.45 -7.66 12.13
C MET A 8 -27.17 -8.94 11.67
N ILE A 9 -27.82 -8.87 10.51
CA ILE A 9 -28.63 -9.98 9.98
C ILE A 9 -27.75 -10.96 9.20
N ILE A 10 -27.85 -12.24 9.52
CA ILE A 10 -27.30 -13.35 8.72
C ILE A 10 -28.42 -13.90 7.83
N GLY A 11 -28.25 -13.82 6.51
CA GLY A 11 -29.24 -14.28 5.53
C GLY A 11 -28.60 -15.05 4.36
N PRO A 12 -29.36 -15.35 3.30
CA PRO A 12 -28.88 -16.15 2.17
C PRO A 12 -27.68 -15.57 1.42
N GLY A 13 -27.40 -14.28 1.56
CA GLY A 13 -26.26 -13.60 0.95
C GLY A 13 -25.08 -13.35 1.90
N THR A 14 -25.09 -13.92 3.11
CA THR A 14 -24.05 -13.70 4.12
C THR A 14 -23.09 -14.88 4.17
N GLU A 15 -21.81 -14.64 3.85
CA GLU A 15 -20.73 -15.60 4.09
C GLU A 15 -20.26 -15.56 5.55
N ILE A 16 -19.78 -16.68 6.08
CA ILE A 16 -19.37 -16.84 7.47
C ILE A 16 -17.92 -17.31 7.56
N ILE A 17 -17.10 -16.54 8.28
CA ILE A 17 -15.76 -16.95 8.71
C ILE A 17 -15.83 -17.23 10.21
N SER A 18 -15.51 -18.46 10.63
CA SER A 18 -15.45 -18.81 12.06
C SER A 18 -14.16 -18.28 12.69
N CYS A 19 -14.31 -17.52 13.77
CA CYS A 19 -13.18 -17.00 14.57
C CYS A 19 -13.20 -17.52 16.02
N GLU A 20 -13.95 -18.58 16.31
CA GLU A 20 -13.97 -19.18 17.66
C GLU A 20 -12.54 -19.58 18.08
N GLY A 21 -12.13 -19.17 19.28
CA GLY A 21 -10.78 -19.44 19.81
C GLY A 21 -9.64 -18.66 19.14
N ASN A 22 -9.93 -17.75 18.21
CA ASN A 22 -8.92 -16.96 17.50
C ASN A 22 -8.89 -15.50 17.98
N VAL A 23 -7.74 -14.85 17.79
CA VAL A 23 -7.61 -13.39 17.93
C VAL A 23 -7.67 -12.77 16.53
N VAL A 24 -8.57 -11.82 16.34
CA VAL A 24 -8.70 -11.06 15.10
C VAL A 24 -8.14 -9.66 15.33
N THR A 25 -7.23 -9.22 14.46
CA THR A 25 -6.66 -7.87 14.49
C THR A 25 -6.96 -7.14 13.19
N ALA A 26 -6.77 -5.82 13.19
CA ALA A 26 -6.60 -5.10 11.94
C ALA A 26 -5.35 -5.62 11.21
N GLY A 27 -5.32 -5.46 9.89
CA GLY A 27 -4.11 -5.69 9.12
C GLY A 27 -3.05 -4.64 9.43
N GLY A 28 -1.78 -5.05 9.41
CA GLY A 28 -0.65 -4.16 9.61
C GLY A 28 -0.53 -3.11 8.50
N ILE A 29 0.07 -1.97 8.85
CA ILE A 29 0.41 -0.89 7.93
C ILE A 29 1.92 -0.63 8.05
N ASP A 30 2.66 -0.90 6.99
CA ASP A 30 4.07 -0.51 6.88
C ASP A 30 4.18 0.76 6.05
N SER A 31 4.89 1.77 6.57
CA SER A 31 5.04 3.09 5.94
C SER A 31 6.46 3.43 5.51
N HIS A 32 7.39 2.48 5.60
CA HIS A 32 8.79 2.68 5.20
C HIS A 32 9.25 1.63 4.17
N ILE A 33 8.45 1.44 3.12
CA ILE A 33 8.75 0.43 2.11
C ILE A 33 9.69 0.95 1.03
N HIS A 34 10.78 0.23 0.83
CA HIS A 34 11.57 0.32 -0.39
C HIS A 34 11.00 -0.68 -1.39
N PHE A 35 10.34 -0.22 -2.45
CA PHE A 35 9.79 -1.09 -3.50
C PHE A 35 10.92 -1.55 -4.44
N ILE A 36 11.72 -2.50 -3.93
CA ILE A 36 12.89 -3.07 -4.59
C ILE A 36 12.47 -4.23 -5.48
N CYS A 37 11.55 -5.07 -5.00
CA CYS A 37 11.04 -6.20 -5.77
C CYS A 37 9.59 -6.54 -5.35
N PRO A 38 8.78 -7.08 -6.28
CA PRO A 38 7.37 -7.39 -6.00
C PRO A 38 7.18 -8.50 -4.96
N GLN A 39 8.18 -9.35 -4.74
CA GLN A 39 8.12 -10.45 -3.77
C GLN A 39 7.92 -9.95 -2.34
N GLN A 40 8.31 -8.71 -2.03
CA GLN A 40 8.10 -8.11 -0.72
C GLN A 40 6.61 -8.05 -0.34
N LEU A 41 5.70 -7.94 -1.30
CA LEU A 41 4.27 -7.83 -1.03
C LEU A 41 3.69 -9.16 -0.53
N GLU A 42 4.14 -10.28 -1.07
CA GLU A 42 3.72 -11.62 -0.62
C GLU A 42 4.20 -11.88 0.81
N GLU A 43 5.47 -11.56 1.09
CA GLU A 43 6.04 -11.69 2.44
C GLU A 43 5.32 -10.79 3.45
N ALA A 44 5.06 -9.53 3.07
CA ALA A 44 4.33 -8.58 3.91
C ALA A 44 2.91 -9.10 4.21
N LEU A 45 2.18 -9.58 3.20
CA LEU A 45 0.83 -10.10 3.38
C LEU A 45 0.82 -11.36 4.27
N ALA A 46 1.77 -12.27 4.07
CA ALA A 46 1.92 -13.46 4.90
C ALA A 46 2.23 -13.12 6.38
N SER A 47 2.91 -12.00 6.64
CA SER A 47 3.16 -11.49 7.98
C SER A 47 1.97 -10.75 8.63
N GLY A 48 0.87 -10.56 7.88
CA GLY A 48 -0.33 -9.83 8.33
C GLY A 48 -0.35 -8.34 7.99
N VAL A 49 0.60 -7.83 7.19
CA VAL A 49 0.58 -6.46 6.66
C VAL A 49 -0.32 -6.39 5.43
N THR A 50 -1.29 -5.48 5.45
CA THR A 50 -2.29 -5.34 4.37
C THR A 50 -2.17 -4.02 3.61
N THR A 51 -1.32 -3.11 4.10
CA THR A 51 -1.05 -1.81 3.50
C THR A 51 0.44 -1.51 3.54
N MET A 52 1.00 -1.14 2.38
CA MET A 52 2.41 -0.78 2.23
C MET A 52 2.52 0.61 1.60
N MET A 53 3.20 1.52 2.30
CA MET A 53 3.50 2.86 1.81
C MET A 53 5.01 3.07 1.74
N GLY A 54 5.49 3.67 0.66
CA GLY A 54 6.91 3.76 0.40
C GLY A 54 7.23 4.25 -1.00
N GLY A 55 8.42 3.96 -1.52
CA GLY A 55 8.77 4.36 -2.89
C GLY A 55 9.83 3.46 -3.48
N GLY A 56 9.86 3.39 -4.80
CA GLY A 56 10.84 2.59 -5.54
C GLY A 56 10.43 2.36 -6.98
N THR A 57 11.35 1.80 -7.76
CA THR A 57 11.18 1.51 -9.19
C THR A 57 11.79 0.15 -9.53
N GLY A 58 11.80 -0.78 -8.57
CA GLY A 58 12.51 -2.05 -8.69
C GLY A 58 13.98 -1.96 -8.22
N PRO A 59 14.83 -2.92 -8.63
CA PRO A 59 16.17 -3.11 -8.08
C PRO A 59 17.21 -2.14 -8.68
N ALA A 60 16.98 -0.84 -8.49
CA ALA A 60 17.89 0.23 -8.88
C ALA A 60 18.60 0.84 -7.66
N THR A 61 19.72 1.51 -7.88
CA THR A 61 20.51 2.16 -6.81
C THR A 61 19.69 3.14 -5.96
N GLY A 62 18.75 3.87 -6.58
CA GLY A 62 17.86 4.80 -5.87
C GLY A 62 16.97 4.09 -4.85
N PRO A 63 16.11 3.15 -5.27
CA PRO A 63 15.28 2.32 -4.38
C PRO A 63 16.06 1.53 -3.32
N PHE A 64 17.31 1.11 -3.58
CA PHE A 64 18.14 0.49 -2.54
C PHE A 64 18.49 1.44 -1.40
N ALA A 65 18.50 2.76 -1.65
CA ALA A 65 18.88 3.77 -0.66
C ALA A 65 17.70 4.61 -0.15
N THR A 66 16.65 4.78 -0.95
CA THR A 66 15.58 5.75 -0.69
C THR A 66 14.21 5.19 -1.05
N THR A 67 13.21 5.53 -0.24
CA THR A 67 11.80 5.24 -0.49
C THR A 67 11.19 6.25 -1.46
N CYS A 68 11.77 6.37 -2.66
CA CYS A 68 11.39 7.36 -3.66
C CYS A 68 10.99 6.67 -4.98
N THR A 69 9.84 7.03 -5.51
CA THR A 69 9.39 6.75 -6.89
C THR A 69 9.55 8.05 -7.71
N PRO A 70 10.72 8.29 -8.33
CA PRO A 70 11.05 9.61 -8.86
C PRO A 70 10.38 9.91 -10.20
N GLY A 71 9.60 10.98 -10.24
CA GLY A 71 9.08 11.58 -11.47
C GLY A 71 7.80 10.92 -12.03
N PRO A 72 7.00 11.66 -12.83
CA PRO A 72 5.67 11.23 -13.25
C PRO A 72 5.63 9.87 -13.96
N TRP A 73 6.60 9.60 -14.84
CA TRP A 73 6.63 8.35 -15.60
C TRP A 73 6.76 7.12 -14.68
N ASN A 74 7.68 7.15 -13.72
CA ASN A 74 7.85 6.03 -12.79
C ASN A 74 6.64 5.87 -11.87
N ILE A 75 6.05 6.98 -11.43
CA ILE A 75 4.85 6.98 -10.59
C ILE A 75 3.69 6.28 -11.33
N GLU A 76 3.45 6.64 -12.59
CA GLU A 76 2.43 6.02 -13.43
C GLU A 76 2.67 4.52 -13.63
N ARG A 77 3.91 4.10 -13.91
CA ARG A 77 4.25 2.67 -14.07
C ARG A 77 4.07 1.89 -12.77
N MET A 78 4.42 2.46 -11.62
CA MET A 78 4.25 1.81 -10.32
C MET A 78 2.76 1.72 -9.92
N LEU A 79 1.96 2.74 -10.23
CA LEU A 79 0.50 2.70 -10.06
C LEU A 79 -0.12 1.61 -10.94
N GLN A 80 0.31 1.46 -12.19
CA GLN A 80 -0.14 0.36 -13.06
C GLN A 80 0.29 -1.02 -12.53
N ALA A 81 1.50 -1.13 -11.98
CA ALA A 81 1.97 -2.37 -11.38
C ALA A 81 1.19 -2.74 -10.11
N ALA A 82 0.68 -1.76 -9.36
CA ALA A 82 -0.08 -1.96 -8.14
C ALA A 82 -1.36 -2.79 -8.37
N ASP A 83 -2.01 -2.63 -9.52
CA ASP A 83 -3.25 -3.35 -9.88
C ASP A 83 -3.08 -4.87 -9.93
N ALA A 84 -1.85 -5.38 -10.01
CA ALA A 84 -1.57 -6.81 -10.02
C ALA A 84 -1.60 -7.48 -8.62
N PHE A 85 -1.74 -6.70 -7.54
CA PHE A 85 -1.58 -7.20 -6.17
C PHE A 85 -2.79 -6.92 -5.29
N ALA A 86 -3.16 -7.90 -4.45
CA ALA A 86 -4.23 -7.78 -3.47
C ALA A 86 -3.76 -7.05 -2.19
N MET A 87 -3.32 -5.80 -2.34
CA MET A 87 -2.76 -4.99 -1.26
C MET A 87 -3.05 -3.51 -1.48
N ASN A 88 -3.26 -2.75 -0.39
CA ASN A 88 -3.34 -1.29 -0.48
C ASN A 88 -1.91 -0.72 -0.60
N LEU A 89 -1.62 0.01 -1.68
CA LEU A 89 -0.30 0.56 -1.94
C LEU A 89 -0.33 2.08 -2.03
N GLY A 90 0.65 2.74 -1.41
CA GLY A 90 0.86 4.18 -1.48
C GLY A 90 2.30 4.52 -1.87
N PHE A 91 2.48 5.36 -2.88
CA PHE A 91 3.81 5.73 -3.38
C PHE A 91 4.26 7.11 -2.91
N LEU A 92 5.55 7.24 -2.59
CA LEU A 92 6.23 8.46 -2.18
C LEU A 92 7.14 8.95 -3.30
N GLY A 93 7.03 10.23 -3.66
CA GLY A 93 7.92 10.89 -4.61
C GLY A 93 9.25 11.29 -3.98
N LYS A 94 10.18 11.75 -4.81
CA LYS A 94 11.45 12.33 -4.34
C LYS A 94 11.24 13.78 -3.88
N GLY A 95 11.48 14.03 -2.62
CA GLY A 95 11.31 15.35 -1.98
C GLY A 95 12.54 16.26 -2.09
N ASN A 96 13.71 15.73 -2.44
CA ASN A 96 14.95 16.51 -2.51
C ASN A 96 14.96 17.42 -3.76
N ALA A 97 14.37 18.60 -3.63
CA ALA A 97 14.42 19.66 -4.62
C ALA A 97 14.35 21.02 -3.90
N SER A 98 15.03 22.03 -4.44
CA SER A 98 15.00 23.40 -3.90
C SER A 98 13.91 24.27 -4.54
N LEU A 99 13.28 23.80 -5.61
CA LEU A 99 12.19 24.49 -6.31
C LEU A 99 10.92 23.62 -6.29
N PRO A 100 9.73 24.22 -6.10
CA PRO A 100 8.49 23.48 -5.88
C PRO A 100 7.90 22.82 -7.14
N ALA A 101 8.23 23.33 -8.34
CA ALA A 101 7.60 22.88 -9.58
C ALA A 101 7.74 21.36 -9.80
N ALA A 102 8.95 20.81 -9.65
CA ALA A 102 9.21 19.38 -9.80
C ALA A 102 8.56 18.52 -8.69
N LEU A 103 8.25 19.10 -7.54
CA LEU A 103 7.52 18.41 -6.47
C LEU A 103 6.03 18.32 -6.80
N HIS A 104 5.45 19.42 -7.30
CA HIS A 104 4.05 19.45 -7.74
C HIS A 104 3.78 18.48 -8.89
N GLU A 105 4.72 18.35 -9.84
CA GLU A 105 4.61 17.36 -10.92
C GLU A 105 4.47 15.93 -10.39
N GLN A 106 5.23 15.56 -9.37
CA GLN A 106 5.15 14.23 -8.77
C GLN A 106 3.82 14.04 -8.02
N ILE A 107 3.40 15.03 -7.24
CA ILE A 107 2.12 15.00 -6.50
C ILE A 107 0.96 14.83 -7.49
N ASN A 108 0.93 15.62 -8.56
CA ASN A 108 -0.10 15.53 -9.59
C ASN A 108 -0.08 14.18 -10.34
N ALA A 109 1.06 13.50 -10.38
CA ALA A 109 1.17 12.16 -10.97
C ALA A 109 0.64 11.05 -10.06
N GLY A 110 0.35 11.31 -8.78
CA GLY A 110 -0.35 10.40 -7.89
C GLY A 110 0.41 9.92 -6.65
N VAL A 111 1.55 10.53 -6.28
CA VAL A 111 2.19 10.21 -4.98
C VAL A 111 1.40 10.80 -3.82
N ILE A 112 1.37 10.07 -2.70
CA ILE A 112 0.67 10.47 -1.47
C ILE A 112 1.58 11.20 -0.47
N GLY A 113 2.87 11.30 -0.79
CA GLY A 113 3.87 11.95 0.04
C GLY A 113 5.22 12.11 -0.67
N LEU A 114 6.17 12.75 0.00
CA LEU A 114 7.52 13.00 -0.52
C LEU A 114 8.57 12.58 0.53
N LYS A 115 9.59 11.84 0.11
CA LYS A 115 10.73 11.44 0.96
C LYS A 115 11.91 12.39 0.77
N LEU A 116 12.45 12.88 1.89
CA LEU A 116 13.73 13.61 1.96
C LEU A 116 14.86 12.72 2.43
#